data_AF-A0A3A8ZL75-F1
#
_entry.id   AF-A0A3A8ZL75-F1
#
_cell.length_a   1.000
_cell.length_b   1.000
_cell.length_c   1.000
_cell.angle_alpha   90.00
_cell.angle_beta   90.00
_cell.angle_gamma   90.00
#
_symmetry.space_group_name_H-M   'P 1'
#
loop_
_entity.id
_entity.type
_entity.pdbx_description
1 polymer ?
#
loop_
_entity_poly.entity_id
_entity_poly.type
_entity_poly.pdbx_seq_one_letter_code
_entity_poly.pdbx_strand_id
1 'polypeptide(L)'
;MSGEEKTKAYAWARALCHYAGEDEAFLERFFGMLTASEGVSKEFLYYLEHENFLCEYKVEGYSLVDIMVWQMDHFKAQLDRDRTQMKSNGDKMLLEAFHTMLLMERDPQYYVNLMQTETGTDYVGKYN
;
A
#
# COMPACT_ATOMS: atom_id res chain seq x y z
N MET A 1 -3.94 -7.42 -16.89
CA MET A 1 -2.52 -7.07 -17.21
C MET A 1 -1.99 -7.91 -18.37
N SER A 2 -1.43 -7.24 -19.38
CA SER A 2 -0.66 -7.80 -20.51
C SER A 2 0.73 -8.28 -20.06
N GLY A 3 1.40 -9.10 -20.89
CA GLY A 3 2.72 -9.65 -20.55
C GLY A 3 3.81 -8.59 -20.29
N GLU A 4 3.81 -7.50 -21.06
CA GLU A 4 4.76 -6.38 -20.87
C GLU A 4 4.50 -5.59 -19.59
N GLU A 5 3.23 -5.36 -19.25
CA GLU A 5 2.82 -4.69 -18.02
C GLU A 5 3.25 -5.49 -16.78
N LYS A 6 3.14 -6.82 -16.83
CA LYS A 6 3.63 -7.71 -15.76
C LYS A 6 5.15 -7.58 -15.57
N THR A 7 5.92 -7.56 -16.65
CA THR A 7 7.38 -7.42 -16.56
C THR A 7 7.78 -6.06 -15.97
N LYS A 8 7.13 -4.97 -16.39
CA LYS A 8 7.37 -3.64 -15.82
C LYS A 8 7.02 -3.58 -14.34
N ALA A 9 5.84 -4.08 -13.97
CA ALA A 9 5.39 -4.13 -12.59
C ALA A 9 6.33 -4.96 -11.71
N TYR A 10 6.82 -6.10 -12.20
CA TYR A 10 7.76 -6.95 -11.48
C TYR A 10 9.11 -6.25 -11.25
N ALA A 11 9.66 -5.61 -12.29
CA ALA A 11 10.92 -4.86 -12.17
C ALA A 11 10.82 -3.72 -11.16
N TRP A 12 9.67 -3.05 -11.11
CA TRP A 12 9.42 -1.96 -10.16
C TRP A 12 9.20 -2.46 -8.74
N ALA A 13 8.39 -3.51 -8.55
CA ALA A 13 8.22 -4.14 -7.25
C ALA A 13 9.57 -4.63 -6.70
N ARG A 14 10.46 -5.15 -7.57
CA ARG A 14 11.84 -5.52 -7.20
C ARG A 14 12.66 -4.31 -6.75
N ALA A 15 12.55 -3.18 -7.45
CA ALA A 15 13.21 -1.94 -7.05
C ALA A 15 12.71 -1.47 -5.67
N LEU A 16 11.38 -1.45 -5.46
CA LEU A 16 10.77 -1.10 -4.18
C LEU A 16 11.24 -2.01 -3.05
N CYS A 17 11.28 -3.34 -3.26
CA CYS A 17 11.80 -4.27 -2.27
C CYS A 17 13.27 -3.97 -1.94
N HIS A 18 14.09 -3.70 -2.95
CA HIS A 18 15.49 -3.33 -2.76
C HIS A 18 15.66 -2.05 -1.93
N TYR A 19 14.84 -1.02 -2.17
CA TYR A 19 14.86 0.22 -1.39
C TYR A 19 14.29 0.06 0.03
N ALA A 20 13.28 -0.79 0.18
CA ALA A 20 12.67 -1.13 1.46
C ALA A 20 13.54 -2.05 2.34
N GLY A 21 14.55 -2.71 1.74
CA GLY A 21 15.37 -3.73 2.39
C GLY A 21 14.67 -5.09 2.51
N GLU A 22 13.63 -5.33 1.70
CA GLU A 22 12.86 -6.57 1.66
C GLU A 22 13.50 -7.60 0.73
N ASP A 23 13.25 -8.89 1.01
CA ASP A 23 13.83 -10.02 0.30
C ASP A 23 13.01 -10.44 -0.94
N GLU A 24 13.60 -11.24 -1.82
CA GLU A 24 12.95 -11.73 -3.05
C GLU A 24 11.71 -12.60 -2.73
N ALA A 25 11.68 -13.28 -1.58
CA ALA A 25 10.49 -13.99 -1.11
C ALA A 25 9.29 -13.08 -0.83
N PHE A 26 9.53 -11.84 -0.37
CA PHE A 26 8.47 -10.84 -0.19
C PHE A 26 7.97 -10.38 -1.55
N LEU A 27 8.87 -10.11 -2.49
CA LEU A 27 8.55 -9.72 -3.86
C LEU A 27 7.64 -10.74 -4.54
N GLU A 28 7.96 -12.04 -4.49
CA GLU A 28 7.15 -13.07 -5.13
C GLU A 28 5.74 -13.15 -4.54
N ARG A 29 5.60 -13.03 -3.22
CA ARG A 29 4.30 -12.99 -2.53
C ARG A 29 3.50 -11.76 -2.92
N PHE A 30 4.12 -10.58 -2.81
CA PHE A 30 3.51 -9.31 -3.17
C PHE A 30 3.05 -9.32 -4.63
N PHE A 31 3.92 -9.75 -5.55
CA PHE A 31 3.60 -9.80 -6.97
C PHE A 31 2.53 -10.84 -7.30
N GLY A 32 2.53 -11.99 -6.61
CA GLY A 32 1.45 -12.98 -6.71
C GLY A 32 0.09 -12.40 -6.32
N MET A 33 0.04 -11.59 -5.26
CA MET A 33 -1.19 -10.90 -4.85
C MET A 33 -1.56 -9.77 -5.80
N LEU A 34 -0.59 -8.97 -6.24
CA LEU A 34 -0.78 -7.88 -7.20
C LEU A 34 -1.38 -8.40 -8.51
N THR A 35 -0.86 -9.53 -9.02
CA THR A 35 -1.38 -10.13 -10.26
C THR A 35 -2.73 -10.81 -10.09
N ALA A 36 -3.13 -11.14 -8.85
CA ALA A 36 -4.45 -11.64 -8.53
C ALA A 36 -5.51 -10.53 -8.44
N SER A 37 -5.11 -9.30 -8.07
CA SER A 37 -5.99 -8.14 -8.01
C SER A 37 -5.89 -7.28 -9.27
N GLU A 38 -6.95 -7.29 -10.09
CA GLU A 38 -7.02 -6.40 -11.27
C GLU A 38 -7.14 -4.91 -10.89
N GLY A 39 -7.74 -4.60 -9.74
CA GLY A 39 -7.89 -3.23 -9.26
C GLY A 39 -6.56 -2.61 -8.85
N VAL A 40 -5.85 -3.28 -7.93
CA VAL A 40 -4.57 -2.79 -7.41
C VAL A 40 -3.50 -2.80 -8.50
N SER A 41 -3.45 -3.83 -9.36
CA SER A 41 -2.50 -3.85 -10.47
C SER A 41 -2.69 -2.69 -11.45
N LYS A 42 -3.93 -2.28 -11.71
CA LYS A 42 -4.23 -1.12 -12.56
C LYS A 42 -3.74 0.18 -11.92
N GLU A 43 -3.97 0.37 -10.63
CA GLU A 43 -3.42 1.54 -9.90
C GLU A 43 -1.90 1.54 -9.88
N PHE A 44 -1.29 0.38 -9.66
CA PHE A 44 0.16 0.24 -9.65
C PHE A 44 0.75 0.64 -11.00
N LEU A 45 0.23 0.10 -12.10
CA LEU A 45 0.67 0.45 -13.46
C LEU A 45 0.47 1.93 -13.78
N TYR A 46 -0.67 2.49 -13.37
CA TYR A 46 -0.92 3.92 -13.56
C TYR A 46 0.10 4.78 -12.81
N TYR A 47 0.43 4.41 -11.59
CA TYR A 47 1.49 5.08 -10.81
C TYR A 47 2.86 4.96 -11.50
N LEU A 48 3.19 3.83 -12.12
CA LEU A 48 4.45 3.69 -12.87
C LEU A 48 4.56 4.63 -14.07
N GLU A 49 3.45 4.92 -14.74
CA GLU A 49 3.44 5.76 -15.95
C GLU A 49 3.29 7.24 -15.64
N HIS A 50 2.55 7.59 -14.58
CA HIS A 50 2.18 8.97 -14.27
C HIS A 50 2.83 9.52 -13.01
N GLU A 51 3.54 8.70 -12.23
CA GLU A 51 4.02 9.02 -10.88
C GLU A 51 2.91 9.58 -9.98
N ASN A 52 1.67 9.21 -10.27
CA ASN A 52 0.47 9.73 -9.63
C ASN A 52 -0.53 8.62 -9.40
N PHE A 53 -1.30 8.72 -8.31
CA PHE A 53 -2.32 7.74 -7.98
C PHE A 53 -3.62 8.05 -8.68
N LEU A 54 -4.24 7.02 -9.26
CA LEU A 54 -5.56 7.15 -9.87
C LEU A 54 -6.62 7.40 -8.79
N CYS A 55 -6.46 6.82 -7.59
CA CYS A 55 -7.40 6.91 -6.46
C CYS A 55 -8.84 6.49 -6.82
N GLU A 56 -9.02 5.80 -7.95
CA GLU A 56 -10.30 5.27 -8.39
C GLU A 56 -10.61 3.95 -7.69
N TYR A 57 -9.58 3.16 -7.34
CA TYR A 57 -9.79 1.91 -6.64
C TYR A 57 -9.89 2.17 -5.14
N LYS A 58 -10.99 1.68 -4.56
CA LYS A 58 -11.29 1.85 -3.14
C LYS A 58 -11.79 0.53 -2.59
N VAL A 59 -11.18 0.09 -1.50
CA VAL A 59 -11.62 -1.09 -0.76
C VAL A 59 -12.34 -0.59 0.49
N GLU A 60 -13.64 -0.91 0.63
CA GLU A 60 -14.52 -0.38 1.70
C GLU A 60 -14.49 1.15 1.84
N GLY A 61 -14.28 1.88 0.74
CA GLY A 61 -14.22 3.34 0.73
C GLY A 61 -12.84 3.95 1.04
N TYR A 62 -11.85 3.13 1.41
CA TYR A 62 -10.46 3.57 1.60
C TYR A 62 -9.67 3.43 0.30
N SER A 63 -9.00 4.50 -0.09
CA SER A 63 -8.05 4.50 -1.21
C SER A 63 -6.64 4.14 -0.75
N LEU A 64 -5.75 3.85 -1.70
CA LEU A 64 -4.33 3.65 -1.40
C LEU A 64 -3.72 4.85 -0.64
N VAL A 65 -4.15 6.07 -0.97
CA VAL A 65 -3.68 7.29 -0.28
C VAL A 65 -4.12 7.33 1.18
N ASP A 66 -5.34 6.88 1.49
CA ASP A 66 -5.81 6.80 2.89
C ASP A 66 -4.95 5.82 3.69
N ILE A 67 -4.60 4.68 3.10
CA ILE A 67 -3.69 3.69 3.69
C ILE A 67 -2.30 4.31 3.90
N MET A 68 -1.76 5.04 2.91
CA MET A 68 -0.47 5.73 3.05
C MET A 68 -0.48 6.79 4.15
N VAL A 69 -1.57 7.55 4.28
CA VAL A 69 -1.71 8.56 5.34
C VAL A 69 -1.79 7.89 6.71
N TRP A 70 -2.57 6.81 6.84
CA TRP A 70 -2.63 6.00 8.05
C TRP A 70 -1.26 5.44 8.43
N GLN A 71 -0.53 4.87 7.47
CA GLN A 71 0.83 4.39 7.66
C GLN A 71 1.77 5.51 8.07
N MET A 72 1.67 6.70 7.45
CA MET A 72 2.49 7.85 7.80
C MET A 72 2.24 8.33 9.23
N ASP A 73 0.98 8.30 9.67
CA ASP A 73 0.59 8.70 11.03
C ASP A 73 1.11 7.69 12.07
N HIS A 74 0.93 6.39 11.80
CA HIS A 74 1.51 5.31 12.62
C HIS A 74 3.05 5.39 12.65
N PHE A 75 3.68 5.66 11.51
CA PHE A 75 5.13 5.85 11.43
C PHE A 75 5.59 7.12 12.12
N LYS A 76 4.85 8.24 12.06
CA LYS A 76 5.18 9.48 12.80
C LYS A 76 5.26 9.22 14.30
N ALA A 77 4.34 8.44 14.85
CA ALA A 77 4.38 8.04 16.25
C ALA A 77 5.65 7.24 16.60
N GLN A 78 6.19 6.47 15.66
CA GLN A 78 7.47 5.74 15.81
C GLN A 78 8.71 6.61 15.49
N LEU A 79 8.58 7.58 14.58
CA LEU A 79 9.66 8.39 13.99
C LEU A 79 10.06 9.63 14.80
N ASP A 80 9.41 9.92 15.94
CA ASP A 80 9.81 11.02 16.85
C ASP A 80 11.29 10.92 17.30
N ARG A 81 11.97 9.79 17.02
CA ARG A 81 13.38 9.55 17.32
C ARG A 81 14.38 9.72 16.16
N ASP A 82 13.99 9.72 14.87
CA ASP A 82 15.00 9.70 13.78
C ASP A 82 14.56 10.36 12.46
N ARG A 83 14.88 11.66 12.30
CA ARG A 83 14.49 12.51 11.14
C ARG A 83 15.34 12.31 9.87
N THR A 84 16.25 11.35 9.82
CA THR A 84 17.29 11.30 8.77
C THR A 84 17.00 10.38 7.57
N GLN A 85 15.97 9.53 7.62
CA GLN A 85 15.70 8.50 6.58
C GLN A 85 14.38 8.67 5.81
N MET A 86 13.87 9.89 5.64
CA MET A 86 12.57 10.12 4.98
C MET A 86 12.44 9.58 3.54
N LYS A 87 13.54 9.48 2.77
CA LYS A 87 13.47 9.04 1.37
C LYS A 87 13.29 7.52 1.23
N SER A 88 14.12 6.71 1.89
CA SER A 88 13.95 5.24 1.91
C SER A 88 12.63 4.80 2.56
N ASN A 89 12.11 5.60 3.50
CA ASN A 89 10.80 5.33 4.09
C ASN A 89 9.65 5.51 3.10
N GLY A 90 9.76 6.42 2.11
CA GLY A 90 8.70 6.64 1.12
C GLY A 90 8.46 5.42 0.23
N ASP A 91 9.54 4.83 -0.29
CA ASP A 91 9.46 3.62 -1.13
C ASP A 91 8.93 2.42 -0.32
N LYS A 92 9.38 2.27 0.93
CA LYS A 92 8.88 1.26 1.85
C LYS A 92 7.40 1.44 2.17
N MET A 93 6.98 2.67 2.46
CA MET A 93 5.57 2.99 2.72
C MET A 93 4.72 2.70 1.50
N LEU A 94 5.19 3.03 0.29
CA LEU A 94 4.47 2.73 -0.93
C LEU A 94 4.27 1.21 -1.10
N LEU A 95 5.35 0.43 -0.94
CA LEU A 95 5.29 -1.02 -1.00
C LEU A 95 4.29 -1.60 0.00
N GLU A 96 4.37 -1.14 1.25
CA GLU A 96 3.51 -1.59 2.33
C GLU A 96 2.05 -1.14 2.15
N ALA A 97 1.80 0.03 1.55
CA ALA A 97 0.46 0.52 1.25
C ALA A 97 -0.22 -0.38 0.23
N PHE A 98 0.48 -0.70 -0.88
CA PHE A 98 -0.05 -1.64 -1.88
C PHE A 98 -0.27 -3.03 -1.27
N HIS A 99 0.67 -3.49 -0.46
CA HIS A 99 0.55 -4.79 0.22
C HIS A 99 -0.65 -4.82 1.16
N THR A 100 -0.84 -3.76 1.96
CA THR A 100 -1.98 -3.59 2.86
C THR A 100 -3.30 -3.56 2.09
N MET A 101 -3.35 -2.84 0.96
CA MET A 101 -4.54 -2.78 0.11
C MET A 101 -4.89 -4.16 -0.46
N LEU A 102 -3.90 -4.94 -0.87
CA LEU A 102 -4.10 -6.32 -1.33
C LEU A 102 -4.61 -7.24 -0.22
N LEU A 103 -4.11 -7.08 1.01
CA LEU A 103 -4.59 -7.84 2.16
C LEU A 103 -6.01 -7.40 2.56
N MET A 104 -6.29 -6.10 2.49
CA MET A 104 -7.61 -5.51 2.69
C MET A 104 -8.61 -5.98 1.63
N GLU A 105 -8.20 -6.21 0.39
CA GLU A 105 -9.09 -6.80 -0.62
C GLU A 105 -9.55 -8.21 -0.23
N ARG A 106 -8.72 -8.96 0.51
CA ARG A 106 -9.03 -10.32 0.96
C ARG A 106 -9.81 -10.34 2.28
N ASP A 107 -9.44 -9.47 3.22
CA ASP A 107 -10.13 -9.31 4.50
C ASP A 107 -10.34 -7.82 4.82
N PRO A 108 -11.33 -7.19 4.18
CA PRO A 108 -11.53 -5.75 4.31
C PRO A 108 -11.92 -5.35 5.73
N GLN A 109 -12.76 -6.15 6.39
CA GLN A 109 -13.28 -5.84 7.71
C GLN A 109 -12.17 -5.77 8.77
N TYR A 110 -11.18 -6.66 8.71
CA TYR A 110 -10.04 -6.63 9.61
C TYR A 110 -9.26 -5.31 9.49
N TYR A 111 -8.93 -4.88 8.27
CA TYR A 111 -8.14 -3.67 8.04
C TYR A 111 -8.92 -2.38 8.28
N VAL A 112 -10.21 -2.33 7.92
CA VAL A 112 -11.08 -1.20 8.28
C VAL A 112 -11.11 -1.02 9.79
N ASN A 113 -11.34 -2.10 10.54
CA ASN A 113 -11.39 -2.04 11.99
C ASN A 113 -10.03 -1.66 12.60
N LEU A 114 -8.93 -2.18 12.04
CA LEU A 114 -7.57 -1.83 12.46
C LEU A 114 -7.31 -0.33 12.25
N MET A 115 -7.61 0.20 11.06
CA MET A 115 -7.43 1.62 10.76
C MET A 115 -8.28 2.49 11.68
N GLN A 116 -9.55 2.15 11.89
CA GLN A 116 -10.45 2.85 12.81
C GLN A 116 -9.95 2.83 14.26
N THR A 117 -9.39 1.70 14.71
CA THR A 117 -8.88 1.55 16.07
C THR A 117 -7.56 2.29 16.28
N GLU A 118 -6.63 2.22 15.31
CA GLU A 118 -5.29 2.80 15.45
C GLU A 118 -5.22 4.30 15.20
N THR A 119 -5.98 4.85 14.23
CA THR A 119 -5.98 6.30 14.02
C THR A 119 -6.79 7.07 15.06
N GLY A 120 -7.39 6.38 16.04
CA GLY A 120 -8.27 7.02 17.02
C GLY A 120 -9.36 7.86 16.36
N THR A 121 -9.68 7.56 15.10
CA THR A 121 -10.76 8.24 14.40
C THR A 121 -12.04 7.65 14.94
N ASP A 122 -12.61 8.38 15.88
CA ASP A 122 -14.02 8.33 16.25
C ASP A 122 -14.84 8.56 14.96
N TYR A 123 -14.97 7.51 14.15
CA TYR A 123 -15.90 7.50 13.04
C TYR A 123 -17.30 7.40 13.67
N VAL A 124 -17.99 8.55 13.68
CA VAL A 124 -19.37 8.74 14.10
C VAL A 124 -20.28 7.79 13.32
N GLY A 125 -20.43 6.57 13.82
CA GLY A 125 -21.28 5.53 13.25
C GLY A 125 -21.60 4.38 14.20
N LYS A 126 -21.14 4.45 15.45
CA LYS A 126 -21.37 3.41 16.47
C LYS A 126 -22.74 3.56 17.16
N TYR A 127 -23.81 3.67 16.37
CA TYR A 127 -25.17 3.47 16.85
C TYR A 127 -25.98 2.75 15.78
N ASN A 128 -26.14 1.45 15.95
CA ASN A 128 -27.38 0.74 15.62
C ASN A 128 -27.50 -0.48 16.55
#